data_AF-A0A1I7ED93-F1
#
_entry.id   AF-A0A1I7ED93-F1
#
_cell.length_a   1.000
_cell.length_b   1.000
_cell.length_c   1.000
_cell.angle_alpha   90.00
_cell.angle_beta   90.00
_cell.angle_gamma   90.00
#
_symmetry.space_group_name_H-M   'P 1'
#
loop_
_entity.id
_entity.type
_entity.pdbx_description
1 polymer ?
#
loop_
_entity_poly.entity_id
_entity_poly.type
_entity_poly.pdbx_seq_one_letter_code
_entity_poly.pdbx_strand_id
1 'polypeptide(L)'
;MFRLLMITGLLFGMHSTQAEAKTISYEFDVVGSSFSVGTLYESSRFGGDGTLREISHADPFYQEIMAAGAHRWSNLMGQTGHVAMRLQGDELELQTVDCHSGFLCSDLNRMSAFVGSTAFDLTGFRLMSVFGLGEWYLRGDPVTGEGSLSLVDGASGGGFYLNNNLYEYGMTTAGFNLRNLTITEIAPVPLPAAAPLLAIGLLTLGIGARRRSRIT
;
A
#
# COMPACT_ATOMS: atom_id res chain seq x y z
N MET A 1 0.58 -53.66 16.72
CA MET A 1 -0.36 -52.52 16.89
C MET A 1 0.26 -51.15 16.59
N PHE A 2 1.40 -51.07 15.87
CA PHE A 2 2.07 -49.79 15.55
C PHE A 2 1.86 -49.28 14.10
N ARG A 3 1.07 -50.00 13.29
CA ARG A 3 0.88 -49.68 11.86
C ARG A 3 -0.37 -48.84 11.53
N LEU A 4 -1.25 -48.59 12.51
CA LEU A 4 -2.49 -47.84 12.29
C LEU A 4 -2.36 -46.33 12.57
N LEU A 5 -1.26 -45.88 13.19
CA LEU A 5 -1.05 -44.48 13.59
C LEU A 5 -0.42 -43.60 12.48
N MET A 6 0.12 -44.19 11.42
CA MET A 6 0.71 -43.42 10.31
C MET A 6 -0.32 -42.92 9.27
N ILE A 7 -1.51 -43.51 9.22
CA ILE A 7 -2.53 -43.13 8.22
C ILE A 7 -3.36 -41.94 8.71
N THR A 8 -3.55 -41.79 10.01
CA THR A 8 -4.28 -40.65 10.59
C THR A 8 -3.49 -39.34 10.58
N GLY A 9 -2.14 -39.40 10.62
CA GLY A 9 -1.29 -38.21 10.50
C GLY A 9 -1.27 -37.59 9.09
N LEU A 10 -1.63 -38.36 8.06
CA LEU A 10 -1.70 -37.90 6.66
C LEU A 10 -3.04 -37.24 6.30
N LEU A 11 -4.10 -37.46 7.10
CA LEU A 11 -5.44 -36.90 6.84
C LEU A 11 -5.70 -35.57 7.56
N PHE A 12 -4.90 -35.22 8.58
CA PHE A 12 -5.04 -33.96 9.33
C PHE A 12 -4.02 -32.88 8.95
N GLY A 13 -3.14 -33.13 7.97
CA GLY A 13 -2.05 -32.21 7.61
C GLY A 13 -2.37 -31.14 6.56
N MET A 14 -3.60 -31.05 6.03
CA MET A 14 -3.88 -30.25 4.83
C MET A 14 -5.17 -29.42 4.91
N HIS A 15 -5.38 -28.65 6.00
CA HIS A 15 -6.39 -27.57 5.99
C HIS A 15 -5.88 -26.32 6.71
N SER A 16 -4.59 -26.01 6.58
CA SER A 16 -4.17 -24.62 6.62
C SER A 16 -4.62 -24.02 5.30
N THR A 17 -5.84 -23.50 5.23
CA THR A 17 -6.24 -22.59 4.15
C THR A 17 -5.41 -21.33 4.33
N GLN A 18 -4.19 -21.36 3.82
CA GLN A 18 -3.39 -20.16 3.67
C GLN A 18 -4.22 -19.25 2.77
N ALA A 19 -4.64 -18.10 3.28
CA ALA A 19 -5.36 -17.13 2.47
C ALA A 19 -4.49 -16.86 1.24
N GLU A 20 -5.07 -17.03 0.04
CA GLU A 20 -4.32 -16.89 -1.19
C GLU A 20 -4.02 -15.40 -1.37
N ALA A 21 -2.73 -15.04 -1.34
CA ALA A 21 -2.32 -13.66 -1.54
C ALA A 21 -2.73 -13.20 -2.94
N LYS A 22 -3.52 -12.13 -2.98
CA LYS A 22 -3.97 -11.44 -4.18
C LYS A 22 -3.03 -10.29 -4.50
N THR A 23 -2.80 -10.08 -5.80
CA THR A 23 -2.06 -8.91 -6.30
C THR A 23 -2.97 -8.07 -7.19
N ILE A 24 -3.06 -6.77 -6.95
CA ILE A 24 -3.81 -5.82 -7.78
C ILE A 24 -2.86 -4.72 -8.29
N SER A 25 -2.90 -4.47 -9.60
CA SER A 25 -2.23 -3.36 -10.26
C SER A 25 -3.20 -2.19 -10.41
N TYR A 26 -2.74 -0.98 -10.07
CA TYR A 26 -3.43 0.29 -10.29
C TYR A 26 -2.56 1.16 -11.19
N GLU A 27 -3.10 1.55 -12.33
CA GLU A 27 -2.44 2.43 -13.30
C GLU A 27 -3.37 3.59 -13.62
N PHE A 28 -2.89 4.83 -13.52
CA PHE A 28 -3.72 6.02 -13.73
C PHE A 28 -2.88 7.24 -14.08
N ASP A 29 -3.55 8.23 -14.67
CA ASP A 29 -2.99 9.56 -14.91
C ASP A 29 -3.54 10.56 -13.89
N VAL A 30 -2.65 11.26 -13.20
CA VAL A 30 -3.04 12.40 -12.36
C VAL A 30 -3.20 13.62 -13.27
N VAL A 31 -4.42 14.17 -13.30
CA VAL A 31 -4.79 15.31 -14.17
C VAL A 31 -5.09 16.59 -13.40
N GLY A 32 -5.14 16.50 -12.07
CA GLY A 32 -5.34 17.66 -11.21
C GLY A 32 -5.07 17.30 -9.76
N SER A 33 -4.81 18.33 -8.96
CA SER A 33 -4.48 18.17 -7.55
C SER A 33 -5.08 19.30 -6.72
N SER A 34 -5.40 19.01 -5.48
CA SER A 34 -5.78 19.98 -4.45
C SER A 34 -5.02 19.67 -3.16
N PHE A 35 -4.80 20.68 -2.34
CA PHE A 35 -4.22 20.49 -1.02
C PHE A 35 -4.83 21.50 -0.05
N SER A 36 -4.98 21.09 1.20
CA SER A 36 -5.50 21.90 2.29
C SER A 36 -4.67 21.64 3.54
N VAL A 37 -4.33 22.73 4.24
CA VAL A 37 -3.63 22.68 5.54
C VAL A 37 -4.61 22.77 6.72
N GLY A 38 -5.92 22.72 6.46
CA GLY A 38 -6.95 22.86 7.48
C GLY A 38 -6.81 24.19 8.23
N THR A 39 -6.68 24.09 9.55
CA THR A 39 -6.51 25.25 10.45
C THR A 39 -5.04 25.60 10.60
N LEU A 40 -4.70 26.86 10.30
CA LEU A 40 -3.42 27.48 10.64
C LEU A 40 -3.52 28.29 11.92
N TYR A 41 -2.50 28.17 12.75
CA TYR A 41 -2.25 29.00 13.92
C TYR A 41 -0.97 29.79 13.68
N GLU A 42 -1.09 31.11 13.57
CA GLU A 42 0.09 31.99 13.55
C GLU A 42 0.57 32.19 14.98
N SER A 43 1.70 31.60 15.33
CA SER A 43 2.35 31.87 16.62
C SER A 43 3.44 32.93 16.42
N SER A 44 3.36 34.01 17.19
CA SER A 44 4.52 34.87 17.35
C SER A 44 5.57 34.09 18.14
N ARG A 45 6.84 34.25 17.77
CA ARG A 45 8.01 33.54 18.35
C ARG A 45 8.15 33.65 19.88
N PHE A 46 7.28 34.40 20.56
CA PHE A 46 7.31 34.73 21.98
C PHE A 46 5.94 34.60 22.70
N GLY A 47 4.98 33.84 22.17
CA GLY A 47 3.74 33.50 22.90
C GLY A 47 2.63 34.55 22.83
N GLY A 48 2.42 35.15 21.66
CA GLY A 48 1.26 36.02 21.41
C GLY A 48 -0.03 35.25 21.14
N ASP A 49 -1.16 35.94 21.26
CA ASP A 49 -2.49 35.49 20.86
C ASP A 49 -2.48 35.13 19.38
N GLY A 50 -2.43 33.83 19.05
CA GLY A 50 -2.46 33.41 17.66
C GLY A 50 -3.87 33.45 17.09
N THR A 51 -3.97 33.83 15.83
CA THR A 51 -5.23 33.81 15.09
C THR A 51 -5.37 32.47 14.37
N LEU A 52 -6.46 31.75 14.65
CA LEU A 52 -6.85 30.58 13.87
C LEU A 52 -7.44 31.03 12.54
N ARG A 53 -6.91 30.50 11.44
CA ARG A 53 -7.41 30.77 10.09
C ARG A 53 -7.51 29.46 9.32
N GLU A 54 -8.68 29.22 8.74
CA GLU A 54 -8.85 28.15 7.77
C GLU A 54 -8.35 28.63 6.40
N ILE A 55 -7.46 27.86 5.77
CA ILE A 55 -6.95 28.16 4.43
C ILE A 55 -7.49 27.14 3.44
N SER A 56 -8.26 27.63 2.48
CA SER A 56 -8.67 26.86 1.32
C SER A 56 -7.77 27.14 0.12
N HIS A 57 -7.85 26.31 -0.93
CA HIS A 57 -7.10 26.52 -2.18
C HIS A 57 -7.39 27.87 -2.86
N ALA A 58 -8.56 28.45 -2.64
CA ALA A 58 -8.95 29.74 -3.22
C ALA A 58 -8.39 30.95 -2.45
N ASP A 59 -7.81 30.73 -1.27
CA ASP A 59 -7.23 31.79 -0.46
C ASP A 59 -5.93 32.30 -1.12
N PRO A 60 -5.74 33.62 -1.33
CA PRO A 60 -4.49 34.14 -1.89
C PRO A 60 -3.23 33.75 -1.11
N PHE A 61 -3.36 33.56 0.21
CA PHE A 61 -2.27 33.16 1.09
C PHE A 61 -1.86 31.70 0.89
N TYR A 62 -2.73 30.88 0.28
CA TYR A 62 -2.44 29.49 -0.02
C TYR A 62 -1.16 29.32 -0.84
N GLN A 63 -0.96 30.14 -1.87
CA GLN A 63 0.22 30.04 -2.73
C GLN A 63 1.53 30.32 -1.96
N GLU A 64 1.50 31.23 -0.99
CA GLU A 64 2.66 31.54 -0.15
C GLU A 64 2.99 30.37 0.79
N ILE A 65 1.96 29.74 1.37
CA ILE A 65 2.10 28.54 2.22
C ILE A 65 2.71 27.38 1.42
N MET A 66 2.24 27.20 0.19
CA MET A 66 2.73 26.18 -0.73
C MET A 66 4.19 26.42 -1.11
N ALA A 67 4.53 27.66 -1.45
CA ALA A 67 5.91 28.07 -1.76
C ALA A 67 6.85 27.94 -0.56
N ALA A 68 6.35 28.13 0.66
CA ALA A 68 7.09 27.91 1.90
C ALA A 68 7.36 26.44 2.22
N GLY A 69 6.79 25.50 1.45
CA GLY A 69 6.97 24.07 1.68
C GLY A 69 6.32 23.59 2.97
N ALA A 70 5.17 24.17 3.34
CA ALA A 70 4.52 23.95 4.64
C ALA A 70 4.36 22.46 5.01
N HIS A 71 4.11 21.59 4.03
CA HIS A 71 4.03 20.15 4.22
C HIS A 71 4.74 19.44 3.07
N ARG A 72 5.27 18.23 3.29
CA ARG A 72 5.94 17.45 2.23
C ARG A 72 5.09 17.25 0.97
N TRP A 73 3.77 17.13 1.12
CA TRP A 73 2.85 16.97 -0.01
C TRP A 73 2.59 18.25 -0.78
N SER A 74 3.01 19.42 -0.25
CA SER A 74 2.89 20.67 -0.99
C SER A 74 3.66 20.61 -2.31
N ASN A 75 4.78 19.89 -2.32
CA ASN A 75 5.61 19.68 -3.51
C ASN A 75 4.91 18.84 -4.59
N LEU A 76 3.89 18.05 -4.24
CA LEU A 76 3.14 17.22 -5.19
C LEU A 76 2.07 18.03 -5.93
N MET A 77 1.78 19.26 -5.49
CA MET A 77 0.72 20.06 -6.09
C MET A 77 1.09 20.61 -7.46
N GLY A 78 0.11 20.57 -8.37
CA GLY A 78 0.27 20.93 -9.77
C GLY A 78 1.02 19.89 -10.60
N GLN A 79 1.54 18.82 -9.96
CA GLN A 79 2.17 17.74 -10.69
C GLN A 79 1.10 16.88 -11.36
N THR A 80 1.32 16.62 -12.64
CA THR A 80 0.52 15.71 -13.46
C THR A 80 1.41 14.64 -14.03
N GLY A 81 0.89 13.44 -14.21
CA GLY A 81 1.65 12.37 -14.82
C GLY A 81 1.06 10.99 -14.58
N HIS A 82 1.63 10.03 -15.28
CA HIS A 82 1.27 8.63 -15.16
C HIS A 82 1.85 8.03 -13.87
N VAL A 83 1.06 7.23 -13.19
CA VAL A 83 1.42 6.50 -11.98
C VAL A 83 1.03 5.04 -12.15
N ALA A 84 1.94 4.13 -11.82
CA ALA A 84 1.71 2.69 -11.84
C ALA A 84 2.20 2.07 -10.53
N MET A 85 1.34 1.33 -9.85
CA MET A 85 1.62 0.69 -8.57
C MET A 85 0.93 -0.66 -8.44
N ARG A 86 1.48 -1.52 -7.59
CA ARG A 86 0.91 -2.82 -7.23
C ARG A 86 0.77 -2.94 -5.72
N LEU A 87 -0.34 -3.54 -5.32
CA LEU A 87 -0.64 -3.94 -3.96
C LEU A 87 -0.73 -5.45 -3.91
N GLN A 88 -0.04 -6.06 -2.96
CA GLN A 88 -0.14 -7.49 -2.69
C GLN A 88 -0.56 -7.71 -1.24
N GLY A 89 -1.52 -8.58 -1.01
CA GLY A 89 -2.00 -8.91 0.32
C GLY A 89 -3.05 -10.00 0.28
N ASP A 90 -3.65 -10.31 1.42
CA ASP A 90 -4.81 -11.20 1.52
C ASP A 90 -6.02 -10.44 2.11
N GLU A 91 -7.09 -11.16 2.46
CA GLU A 91 -8.32 -10.56 3.00
C GLU A 91 -8.11 -9.83 4.34
N LEU A 92 -7.02 -10.12 5.05
CA LEU A 92 -6.75 -9.64 6.41
C LEU A 92 -5.59 -8.64 6.44
N GLU A 93 -4.64 -8.76 5.51
CA GLU A 93 -3.40 -8.01 5.58
C GLU A 93 -2.83 -7.67 4.19
N LEU A 94 -2.54 -6.38 4.01
CA LEU A 94 -1.67 -5.93 2.93
C LEU A 94 -0.20 -6.25 3.26
N GLN A 95 0.46 -6.96 2.36
CA GLN A 95 1.84 -7.43 2.53
C GLN A 95 2.84 -6.47 1.88
N THR A 96 2.55 -5.96 0.67
CA THR A 96 3.47 -5.07 -0.06
C THR A 96 2.75 -3.95 -0.80
N VAL A 97 3.42 -2.80 -0.87
CA VAL A 97 3.10 -1.66 -1.75
C VAL A 97 4.32 -1.46 -2.64
N ASP A 98 4.16 -1.61 -3.95
CA ASP A 98 5.24 -1.43 -4.93
C ASP A 98 4.80 -0.41 -5.99
N CYS A 99 5.25 0.83 -5.83
CA CYS A 99 5.07 1.87 -6.85
C CYS A 99 6.23 1.81 -7.84
N HIS A 100 5.90 1.47 -9.08
CA HIS A 100 6.87 1.23 -10.15
C HIS A 100 7.23 2.49 -10.93
N SER A 101 6.29 3.42 -11.07
CA SER A 101 6.51 4.67 -11.82
C SER A 101 5.56 5.78 -11.40
N GLY A 102 6.02 7.02 -11.59
CA GLY A 102 5.24 8.23 -11.30
C GLY A 102 5.77 9.02 -10.12
N PHE A 103 5.36 10.28 -10.06
CA PHE A 103 5.87 11.24 -9.06
C PHE A 103 5.42 10.92 -7.63
N LEU A 104 4.36 10.13 -7.46
CA LEU A 104 3.88 9.68 -6.15
C LEU A 104 4.72 8.54 -5.55
N CYS A 105 5.60 7.89 -6.32
CA CYS A 105 6.32 6.72 -5.84
C CYS A 105 7.29 6.99 -4.68
N SER A 106 7.84 8.20 -4.57
CA SER A 106 8.70 8.56 -3.43
C SER A 106 7.96 8.49 -2.10
N ASP A 107 6.66 8.77 -2.10
CA ASP A 107 5.81 8.76 -0.92
C ASP A 107 5.12 7.40 -0.75
N LEU A 108 4.60 6.81 -1.84
CA LEU A 108 3.96 5.50 -1.82
C LEU A 108 4.90 4.39 -1.32
N ASN A 109 6.16 4.37 -1.77
CA ASN A 109 7.12 3.34 -1.37
C ASN A 109 7.63 3.51 0.07
N ARG A 110 7.35 4.64 0.72
CA ARG A 110 7.63 4.85 2.16
C ARG A 110 6.51 4.35 3.04
N MET A 111 5.37 3.97 2.47
CA MET A 111 4.27 3.40 3.24
C MET A 111 4.56 1.95 3.58
N SER A 112 4.63 1.66 4.87
CA SER A 112 4.45 0.30 5.36
C SER A 112 2.97 0.04 5.57
N ALA A 113 2.48 -1.08 5.07
CA ALA A 113 1.16 -1.59 5.39
C ALA A 113 1.05 -1.84 6.90
N PHE A 114 -0.03 -1.37 7.53
CA PHE A 114 -0.36 -1.74 8.91
C PHE A 114 -1.18 -3.04 8.94
N VAL A 115 -0.94 -3.86 9.97
CA VAL A 115 -1.78 -5.01 10.33
C VAL A 115 -3.06 -4.48 10.99
N GLY A 116 -4.02 -4.06 10.17
CA GLY A 116 -5.30 -3.53 10.61
C GLY A 116 -6.05 -2.83 9.46
N SER A 117 -7.17 -3.43 9.06
CA SER A 117 -8.11 -3.00 8.01
C SER A 117 -7.49 -2.21 6.84
N THR A 118 -6.56 -2.83 6.13
CA THR A 118 -6.26 -2.42 4.75
C THR A 118 -7.29 -3.09 3.86
N ALA A 119 -8.09 -2.29 3.14
CA ALA A 119 -9.03 -2.79 2.16
C ALA A 119 -8.50 -2.38 0.79
N PHE A 120 -8.27 -3.35 -0.10
CA PHE A 120 -7.91 -3.09 -1.49
C PHE A 120 -8.63 -4.08 -2.40
N ASP A 121 -9.24 -3.56 -3.46
CA ASP A 121 -10.05 -4.32 -4.40
C ASP A 121 -10.05 -3.66 -5.80
N LEU A 122 -10.93 -4.13 -6.68
CA LEU A 122 -11.08 -3.60 -8.04
C LEU A 122 -11.76 -2.23 -8.13
N THR A 123 -12.14 -1.64 -7.00
CA THR A 123 -12.73 -0.30 -6.88
C THR A 123 -11.79 0.70 -6.22
N GLY A 124 -10.72 0.25 -5.57
CA GLY A 124 -9.71 1.13 -4.99
C GLY A 124 -8.96 0.51 -3.82
N PHE A 125 -8.40 1.38 -2.98
CA PHE A 125 -7.72 0.94 -1.77
C PHE A 125 -7.80 1.98 -0.65
N ARG A 126 -7.60 1.52 0.59
CA ARG A 126 -7.27 2.34 1.75
C ARG A 126 -6.00 1.82 2.41
N LEU A 127 -4.97 2.67 2.48
CA LEU A 127 -3.71 2.39 3.16
C LEU A 127 -3.57 3.28 4.40
N MET A 128 -3.09 2.71 5.49
CA MET A 128 -2.74 3.45 6.70
C MET A 128 -1.25 3.31 6.97
N SER A 129 -0.55 4.42 7.22
CA SER A 129 0.87 4.40 7.59
C SER A 129 1.07 4.11 9.08
N VAL A 130 2.01 3.21 9.38
CA VAL A 130 2.37 2.77 10.75
C VAL A 130 3.04 3.86 11.60
N PHE A 131 3.55 4.92 10.98
CA PHE A 131 4.29 6.00 11.68
C PHE A 131 3.62 7.36 11.60
N GLY A 132 2.29 7.37 11.43
CA GLY A 132 1.55 8.62 11.35
C GLY A 132 1.81 9.39 10.06
N LEU A 133 2.25 8.75 8.98
CA LEU A 133 2.46 9.43 7.69
C LEU A 133 1.16 9.64 6.90
N GLY A 134 0.02 9.59 7.60
CA GLY A 134 -1.31 9.72 7.02
C GLY A 134 -1.93 8.44 6.48
N GLU A 135 -3.15 8.61 5.99
CA GLU A 135 -4.00 7.62 5.34
C GLU A 135 -4.15 7.96 3.86
N TRP A 136 -4.12 6.95 3.00
CA TRP A 136 -4.27 7.09 1.56
C TRP A 136 -5.52 6.36 1.10
N TYR A 137 -6.28 7.00 0.24
CA TYR A 137 -7.58 6.54 -0.24
C TYR A 137 -7.61 6.67 -1.75
N LEU A 138 -7.52 5.56 -2.45
CA LEU A 138 -7.85 5.54 -3.87
C LEU A 138 -9.27 5.04 -4.03
N ARG A 139 -10.06 5.78 -4.81
CA ARG A 139 -11.36 5.33 -5.28
C ARG A 139 -11.42 5.51 -6.78
N GLY A 140 -11.85 4.47 -7.48
CA GLY A 140 -11.94 4.43 -8.92
C GLY A 140 -13.28 3.91 -9.40
N ASP A 141 -13.67 4.34 -10.59
CA ASP A 141 -14.68 3.69 -11.39
C ASP A 141 -14.00 2.99 -12.58
N PRO A 142 -13.89 1.65 -12.56
CA PRO A 142 -13.23 0.90 -13.63
C PRO A 142 -13.99 0.96 -14.96
N VAL A 143 -15.25 1.41 -14.99
CA VAL A 143 -16.03 1.56 -16.22
C VAL A 143 -15.69 2.87 -16.93
N THR A 144 -15.57 3.96 -16.18
CA THR A 144 -15.28 5.29 -16.75
C THR A 144 -13.79 5.59 -16.82
N GLY A 145 -12.97 4.88 -16.03
CA GLY A 145 -11.54 5.17 -15.86
C GLY A 145 -11.29 6.44 -15.06
N GLU A 146 -12.31 7.01 -14.41
CA GLU A 146 -12.17 8.16 -13.53
C GLU A 146 -11.91 7.71 -12.08
N GLY A 147 -11.24 8.54 -11.31
CA GLY A 147 -11.00 8.25 -9.91
C GLY A 147 -10.49 9.45 -9.13
N SER A 148 -10.31 9.22 -7.84
CA SER A 148 -9.72 10.17 -6.91
C SER A 148 -8.72 9.44 -6.01
N LEU A 149 -7.59 10.09 -5.76
CA LEU A 149 -6.66 9.69 -4.72
C LEU A 149 -6.61 10.79 -3.65
N SER A 150 -6.88 10.43 -2.41
CA SER A 150 -6.87 11.36 -1.28
C SER A 150 -5.87 10.90 -0.23
N LEU A 151 -5.11 11.85 0.31
CA LEU A 151 -4.13 11.66 1.36
C LEU A 151 -4.56 12.51 2.54
N VAL A 152 -4.59 11.92 3.72
CA VAL A 152 -4.99 12.60 4.96
C VAL A 152 -3.87 12.41 5.97
N ASP A 153 -3.16 13.46 6.34
CA ASP A 153 -2.17 13.36 7.40
C ASP A 153 -2.88 13.47 8.76
N GLY A 154 -3.09 12.31 9.38
CA GLY A 154 -3.72 12.18 10.68
C GLY A 154 -2.78 12.38 11.86
N ALA A 155 -1.46 12.47 11.63
CA ALA A 155 -0.52 12.73 12.71
C ALA A 155 -0.39 14.22 12.97
N SER A 156 -0.81 14.61 14.18
CA SER A 156 -0.40 15.78 14.95
C SER A 156 0.44 16.83 14.23
N GLY A 157 -0.17 17.99 13.96
CA GLY A 157 0.46 19.29 14.13
C GLY A 157 1.85 19.48 13.52
N GLY A 158 1.96 20.11 12.35
CA GLY A 158 3.26 20.54 11.81
C GLY A 158 3.45 22.04 11.93
N GLY A 159 4.64 22.54 11.58
CA GLY A 159 4.87 23.98 11.51
C GLY A 159 5.93 24.38 10.50
N PHE A 160 5.82 25.60 9.99
CA PHE A 160 6.73 26.18 9.01
C PHE A 160 6.90 27.68 9.27
N TYR A 161 8.00 28.24 8.79
CA TYR A 161 8.23 29.68 8.86
C TYR A 161 7.88 30.33 7.53
N LEU A 162 7.11 31.41 7.60
CA LEU A 162 6.82 32.27 6.45
C LEU A 162 6.90 33.73 6.93
N ASN A 163 7.67 34.55 6.22
CA ASN A 163 7.88 35.97 6.55
C ASN A 163 8.31 36.20 8.03
N ASN A 164 9.17 35.32 8.55
CA ASN A 164 9.64 35.28 9.95
C ASN A 164 8.59 34.95 11.02
N ASN A 165 7.36 34.63 10.63
CA ASN A 165 6.32 34.15 11.55
C ASN A 165 6.28 32.62 11.52
N LEU A 166 6.06 32.01 12.68
CA LEU A 166 5.86 30.56 12.80
C LEU A 166 4.37 30.27 12.59
N TYR A 167 4.07 29.44 11.61
CA TYR A 167 2.74 28.92 11.37
C TYR A 167 2.70 27.46 11.77
N GLU A 168 1.74 27.10 12.60
CA GLU A 168 1.44 25.71 12.94
C GLU A 168 0.17 25.31 12.21
N TYR A 169 0.12 24.09 11.67
CA TYR A 169 -1.05 23.55 10.98
C TYR A 169 -1.53 22.27 11.65
N GLY A 170 -2.85 22.06 11.62
CA GLY A 170 -3.47 20.81 12.06
C GLY A 170 -3.43 19.71 11.01
N MET A 171 -4.57 19.07 10.76
CA MET A 171 -4.71 18.02 9.75
C MET A 171 -4.48 18.58 8.35
N THR A 172 -3.62 17.94 7.56
CA THR A 172 -3.41 18.29 6.15
C THR A 172 -4.03 17.24 5.25
N THR A 173 -4.57 17.69 4.12
CA THR A 173 -5.15 16.79 3.11
C THR A 173 -4.62 17.14 1.72
N ALA A 174 -4.32 16.13 0.92
CA ALA A 174 -4.05 16.27 -0.50
C ALA A 174 -5.06 15.44 -1.29
N GLY A 175 -5.61 15.98 -2.37
CA GLY A 175 -6.49 15.29 -3.28
C GLY A 175 -5.92 15.30 -4.69
N PHE A 176 -6.14 14.24 -5.44
CA PHE A 176 -5.71 14.10 -6.83
C PHE A 176 -6.86 13.56 -7.67
N ASN A 177 -7.15 14.22 -8.78
CA ASN A 177 -8.11 13.77 -9.77
C ASN A 177 -7.41 12.84 -10.76
N LEU A 178 -7.98 11.67 -10.97
CA LEU A 178 -7.40 10.61 -11.79
C LEU A 178 -8.20 10.43 -13.09
N ARG A 179 -7.49 10.07 -14.16
CA ARG A 179 -8.06 9.60 -15.42
C ARG A 179 -7.34 8.35 -15.89
N ASN A 180 -7.95 7.66 -16.86
CA ASN A 180 -7.43 6.43 -17.46
C ASN A 180 -7.09 5.37 -16.41
N LEU A 181 -7.83 5.37 -15.29
CA LEU A 181 -7.63 4.44 -14.20
C LEU A 181 -7.97 3.03 -14.64
N THR A 182 -6.96 2.17 -14.60
CA THR A 182 -7.06 0.75 -14.88
C THR A 182 -6.70 -0.01 -13.61
N ILE A 183 -7.61 -0.88 -13.16
CA ILE A 183 -7.42 -1.71 -11.97
C ILE A 183 -7.47 -3.17 -12.40
N THR A 184 -6.36 -3.88 -12.25
CA THR A 184 -6.21 -5.25 -12.76
C THR A 184 -5.77 -6.19 -11.65
N GLU A 185 -6.55 -7.24 -11.40
CA GLU A 185 -6.11 -8.35 -10.58
C GLU A 185 -5.13 -9.23 -11.37
N ILE A 186 -3.94 -9.43 -10.81
CA ILE A 186 -2.90 -10.25 -11.40
C ILE A 186 -3.08 -11.67 -10.85
N ALA A 187 -3.48 -12.59 -11.73
CA ALA A 187 -3.60 -14.00 -11.37
C ALA A 187 -2.25 -14.53 -10.85
N PRO A 188 -2.24 -15.36 -9.78
CA PRO A 188 -1.03 -16.00 -9.33
C PRO A 188 -0.42 -16.81 -10.48
N VAL A 189 0.89 -16.63 -10.71
CA VAL A 189 1.60 -17.41 -11.72
C VAL A 189 1.48 -18.88 -11.30
N PRO A 190 0.91 -19.77 -12.13
CA PRO A 190 0.86 -21.18 -11.80
C PRO A 190 2.30 -21.66 -11.61
N LEU A 191 2.66 -22.00 -10.38
CA LEU A 191 3.92 -22.69 -10.16
C LEU A 191 3.84 -23.97 -11.01
N PRO A 192 4.83 -24.25 -11.88
CA PRO A 192 4.86 -25.53 -12.58
C PRO A 192 4.78 -26.59 -11.49
N ALA A 193 3.71 -27.39 -11.54
CA ALA A 193 3.45 -28.42 -10.54
C ALA A 193 4.79 -29.11 -10.31
N ALA A 194 5.33 -28.97 -9.09
CA ALA A 194 6.56 -29.63 -8.73
C ALA A 194 6.24 -31.12 -8.84
N ALA A 195 6.49 -31.68 -10.02
CA ALA A 195 6.35 -33.10 -10.26
C ALA A 195 7.19 -33.74 -9.15
N PRO A 196 6.65 -34.68 -8.37
CA PRO A 196 7.39 -35.34 -7.32
C PRO A 196 8.46 -36.23 -7.97
N LEU A 197 9.53 -35.62 -8.48
CA LEU A 197 10.66 -36.28 -9.13
C LEU A 197 11.51 -37.08 -8.13
N LEU A 198 11.20 -37.01 -6.84
CA LEU A 198 11.88 -37.76 -5.79
C LEU A 198 11.21 -39.09 -5.41
N ALA A 199 9.99 -39.38 -5.85
CA ALA A 199 9.32 -40.64 -5.50
C ALA A 199 9.63 -41.80 -6.48
N ILE A 200 9.97 -41.50 -7.74
CA ILE A 200 10.23 -42.55 -8.74
C ILE A 200 11.65 -43.12 -8.61
N GLY A 201 12.65 -42.31 -8.27
CA GLY A 201 14.04 -42.75 -8.12
C GLY A 201 14.29 -43.68 -6.92
N LEU A 202 13.47 -43.60 -5.86
CA LEU A 202 13.61 -44.44 -4.66
C LEU A 202 12.88 -45.79 -4.76
N LEU A 203 11.90 -45.94 -5.68
CA LEU A 203 11.24 -47.22 -5.92
C LEU A 203 12.07 -48.16 -6.81
N THR A 204 12.96 -47.63 -7.66
CA THR A 204 13.80 -48.45 -8.55
C THR A 204 15.05 -49.03 -7.85
N LEU A 205 15.47 -48.50 -6.70
CA LEU A 205 16.63 -48.99 -5.94
C LEU A 205 16.29 -50.06 -4.89
N GLY A 206 15.01 -50.28 -4.56
CA GLY A 206 14.58 -51.20 -3.51
C GLY A 206 14.39 -52.68 -3.89
N ILE A 207 14.36 -53.01 -5.20
CA ILE A 207 13.99 -54.36 -5.67
C ILE A 207 15.23 -55.21 -6.05
N GLY A 208 16.44 -54.63 -6.11
CA GLY A 208 17.64 -55.32 -6.59
C GLY A 208 18.43 -56.16 -5.56
N ALA A 209 18.22 -55.98 -4.25
CA ALA A 209 19.13 -56.52 -3.22
C ALA A 209 18.53 -57.67 -2.39
N ARG A 210 17.95 -58.70 -3.02
CA ARG A 210 17.75 -60.01 -2.37
C ARG A 210 17.94 -61.14 -3.37
N ARG A 211 19.20 -61.53 -3.63
CA ARG A 211 19.48 -62.91 -4.05
C ARG A 211 20.89 -63.37 -3.69
N ARG A 212 20.89 -64.54 -3.02
CA ARG A 212 21.97 -65.53 -2.83
C ARG A 212 22.95 -65.32 -1.67
N SER A 213 22.61 -66.00 -0.58
CA SER A 213 23.58 -66.76 0.21
C SER A 213 22.95 -68.10 0.58
N ARG A 214 23.36 -69.16 -0.12
CA ARG A 214 23.29 -70.56 0.33
C ARG A 214 24.26 -71.41 -0.49
N ILE A 215 24.86 -72.40 0.17
CA ILE A 215 25.88 -73.38 -0.27
C ILE A 215 27.29 -72.80 -0.04
N THR A 216 28.14 -73.34 0.83
CA THR A 216 28.28 -74.67 1.45
C THR A 216 28.41 -74.60 2.97
#